data_AF-A0AAP3M3J9-F1
#
_entry.id   AF-A0AAP3M3J9-F1
#
_cell.length_a   1.000
_cell.length_b   1.000
_cell.length_c   1.000
_cell.angle_alpha   90.00
_cell.angle_beta   90.00
_cell.angle_gamma   90.00
#
_symmetry.space_group_name_H-M   'P 1'
#
loop_
_entity.id
_entity.type
_entity.pdbx_description
1 polymer ?
#
loop_
_entity_poly.entity_id
_entity_poly.type
_entity_poly.pdbx_seq_one_letter_code
_entity_poly.pdbx_strand_id
1 'polypeptide(L)'
;MEPMDIYIANVPFDENNRSKVRPALVIEISQDSVMVFKITSQFKNKSIQIKNLYYPIEEWNQAGLKKQSYVDIHKLYKLPQKWIFRQQPIGKLTDNDKLGLFNFIKRKQK
;
A
#
# COMPACT_ATOMS: atom_id res chain seq x y z
N MET A 1 -2.69 4.80 -14.42
CA MET A 1 -2.19 3.98 -13.30
C MET A 1 -0.81 3.49 -13.65
N GLU A 2 0.13 3.74 -12.75
CA GLU A 2 1.52 3.34 -12.84
C GLU A 2 1.97 2.69 -11.53
N PRO A 3 3.04 1.88 -11.53
CA PRO A 3 3.69 1.46 -10.29
C PRO A 3 4.01 2.66 -9.39
N MET A 4 3.87 2.44 -8.09
CA MET A 4 4.02 3.42 -7.00
C MET A 4 2.92 4.47 -6.90
N ASP A 5 1.91 4.46 -7.76
CA ASP A 5 0.69 5.24 -7.56
C ASP A 5 -0.08 4.75 -6.33
N ILE A 6 -0.79 5.66 -5.68
CA ILE A 6 -1.69 5.38 -4.57
C ILE A 6 -3.12 5.59 -5.04
N TYR A 7 -3.95 4.56 -4.90
CA TYR A 7 -5.39 4.62 -5.20
C TYR A 7 -6.22 4.31 -3.96
N ILE A 8 -7.47 4.76 -3.96
CA ILE A 8 -8.48 4.21 -3.07
C ILE A 8 -9.00 2.90 -3.68
N ALA A 9 -8.80 1.79 -2.99
CA ALA A 9 -9.21 0.47 -3.45
C ALA A 9 -10.05 -0.24 -2.38
N ASN A 10 -10.96 -1.10 -2.84
CA ASN A 10 -11.65 -2.03 -1.95
C ASN A 10 -10.80 -3.29 -1.75
N VAL A 11 -10.15 -3.42 -0.59
CA VAL A 11 -9.21 -4.52 -0.31
C VAL A 11 -9.85 -5.54 0.65
N PRO A 12 -9.89 -6.84 0.31
CA PRO A 12 -10.41 -7.88 1.19
C PRO A 12 -9.55 -8.06 2.45
N PHE A 13 -10.15 -8.51 3.54
CA PHE A 13 -9.41 -8.99 4.71
C PHE A 13 -8.89 -10.43 4.46
N ASP A 14 -7.86 -10.83 5.19
CA ASP A 14 -7.29 -12.18 5.06
C ASP A 14 -8.17 -13.27 5.68
N GLU A 15 -8.96 -12.91 6.69
CA GLU A 15 -9.64 -13.85 7.58
C GLU A 15 -11.14 -14.00 7.31
N ASN A 16 -11.74 -13.14 6.47
CA ASN A 16 -13.18 -13.18 6.20
C ASN A 16 -13.55 -12.55 4.86
N ASN A 17 -14.80 -12.77 4.43
CA ASN A 17 -15.37 -12.21 3.20
C ASN A 17 -15.66 -10.70 3.27
N ARG A 18 -15.21 -9.99 4.32
CA ARG A 18 -15.36 -8.54 4.37
C ARG A 18 -14.21 -7.88 3.61
N SER A 19 -14.47 -6.67 3.16
CA SER A 19 -13.49 -5.81 2.51
C SER A 19 -13.55 -4.42 3.13
N LYS A 20 -12.52 -3.62 2.89
CA LYS A 20 -12.49 -2.23 3.35
C LYS A 20 -11.87 -1.35 2.28
N VAL A 21 -12.56 -0.24 2.01
CA VAL A 21 -12.08 0.86 1.17
C VAL A 21 -10.94 1.57 1.91
N ARG A 22 -9.75 1.56 1.30
CA ARG A 22 -8.53 2.14 1.89
C ARG A 22 -7.55 2.56 0.79
N PRO A 23 -6.57 3.42 1.09
CA PRO A 23 -5.44 3.65 0.20
C PRO A 23 -4.67 2.33 -0.04
N ALA A 24 -4.22 2.13 -1.27
CA ALA A 24 -3.46 0.98 -1.71
C ALA A 24 -2.35 1.42 -2.68
N LEU A 25 -1.16 0.89 -2.48
CA LEU A 25 0.02 1.19 -3.30
C LEU A 25 0.10 0.21 -4.46
N VAL A 26 0.09 0.71 -5.69
CA VAL A 26 0.25 -0.09 -6.91
C VAL A 26 1.68 -0.58 -7.02
N ILE A 27 1.86 -1.88 -7.19
CA ILE A 27 3.19 -2.52 -7.34
C ILE A 27 3.38 -3.04 -8.75
N GLU A 28 2.38 -3.73 -9.27
CA GLU A 28 2.43 -4.31 -10.61
C GLU A 28 1.06 -4.20 -11.27
N ILE A 29 1.05 -3.93 -12.57
CA ILE A 29 -0.16 -3.84 -13.38
C ILE A 29 -0.06 -4.92 -14.44
N SER A 30 -1.03 -5.83 -14.44
CA SER A 30 -1.22 -6.85 -15.47
C SER A 30 -2.50 -6.55 -16.25
N GLN A 31 -2.80 -7.32 -17.30
CA GLN A 31 -3.95 -7.08 -18.19
C GLN A 31 -5.29 -6.90 -17.45
N ASP A 32 -5.64 -7.82 -16.54
CA ASP A 32 -6.96 -7.80 -15.84
C ASP A 32 -6.87 -7.59 -14.32
N SER A 33 -5.64 -7.50 -13.80
CA SER A 33 -5.40 -7.36 -12.37
C SER A 33 -4.30 -6.38 -12.04
N VAL A 34 -4.34 -5.85 -10.83
CA VAL A 34 -3.29 -5.03 -10.25
C VAL A 34 -2.86 -5.66 -8.93
N MET A 35 -1.56 -5.75 -8.73
CA MET A 35 -1.00 -6.14 -7.44
C MET A 35 -0.75 -4.89 -6.60
N VAL A 36 -1.23 -4.92 -5.36
CA VAL A 36 -1.10 -3.79 -4.44
C VAL A 36 -0.62 -4.20 -3.05
N PHE A 37 0.06 -3.28 -2.37
CA PHE A 37 0.17 -3.30 -0.91
C PHE A 37 -0.95 -2.48 -0.28
N LYS A 38 -1.41 -2.91 0.90
CA LYS A 38 -2.33 -2.10 1.71
C LYS A 38 -1.57 -0.90 2.28
N ILE A 39 -2.21 0.27 2.28
CA ILE A 39 -1.77 1.40 3.10
C ILE A 39 -2.74 1.59 4.26
N THR A 40 -2.20 1.86 5.45
CA THR A 40 -3.02 2.05 6.65
C THR A 40 -2.37 3.03 7.63
N SER A 41 -3.20 3.80 8.34
CA SER A 41 -2.76 4.61 9.49
C SER A 41 -2.75 3.81 10.80
N GLN A 42 -3.26 2.57 10.80
CA GLN A 42 -3.35 1.74 12.00
C GLN A 42 -1.99 1.08 12.26
N PHE A 43 -1.14 1.75 13.03
CA PHE A 43 0.20 1.27 13.37
C PHE A 43 0.45 1.19 14.89
N LYS A 44 0.02 2.21 15.65
CA LYS A 44 0.38 2.42 17.07
C LYS A 44 0.19 1.18 17.95
N ASN A 45 -0.94 0.48 17.81
CA ASN A 45 -1.32 -0.64 18.67
C ASN A 45 -0.84 -2.02 18.17
N LYS A 46 -0.05 -2.08 17.09
CA LYS A 46 0.50 -3.35 16.57
C LYS A 46 1.67 -3.83 17.42
N SER A 47 1.84 -5.15 17.53
CA SER A 47 3.02 -5.75 18.15
C SER A 47 4.29 -5.35 17.40
N ILE A 48 5.44 -5.42 18.07
CA ILE A 48 6.75 -5.09 17.47
C ILE A 48 7.02 -5.96 16.23
N GLN A 49 6.71 -7.25 16.32
CA GLN A 49 6.84 -8.20 15.21
C GLN A 49 6.00 -7.78 14.00
N ILE A 50 4.75 -7.35 14.20
CA ILE A 50 3.89 -6.89 13.10
C ILE A 50 4.37 -5.54 12.58
N LYS A 51 4.76 -4.59 13.45
CA LYS A 51 5.29 -3.28 13.03
C LYS A 51 6.51 -3.39 12.12
N ASN A 52 7.31 -4.44 12.29
CA ASN A 52 8.45 -4.74 11.43
C ASN A 52 8.08 -5.08 9.97
N LEU A 53 6.80 -5.22 9.63
CA LEU A 53 6.28 -5.42 8.28
C LEU A 53 5.62 -4.15 7.70
N TYR A 54 5.78 -3.01 8.38
CA TYR A 54 5.09 -1.77 8.04
C TYR A 54 6.14 -0.69 7.78
N TYR A 55 6.34 -0.36 6.51
CA TYR A 55 7.21 0.74 6.12
C TYR A 55 6.50 2.08 6.40
N PRO A 56 7.07 2.99 7.20
CA PRO A 56 6.53 4.34 7.37
C PRO A 56 6.66 5.13 6.07
N ILE A 57 5.56 5.72 5.60
CA ILE A 57 5.61 6.67 4.48
C ILE A 57 6.02 8.01 5.09
N GLU A 58 7.26 8.43 4.85
CA GLU A 58 7.86 9.62 5.48
C GLU A 58 7.23 10.89 4.92
N GLU A 59 7.02 10.96 3.60
CA GLU A 59 6.49 12.12 2.90
C GLU A 59 5.00 11.93 2.55
N TRP A 60 4.24 11.35 3.48
CA TRP A 60 2.84 10.94 3.27
C TRP A 60 1.93 12.07 2.74
N ASN A 61 2.16 13.31 3.16
CA ASN A 61 1.37 14.46 2.69
C ASN A 61 1.61 14.72 1.20
N GLN A 62 2.88 14.72 0.78
CA GLN A 62 3.26 14.85 -0.64
C GLN A 62 2.73 13.67 -1.47
N ALA A 63 2.64 12.48 -0.87
CA ALA A 63 2.05 11.29 -1.48
C ALA A 63 0.50 11.32 -1.54
N GLY A 64 -0.15 12.40 -1.13
CA GLY A 64 -1.61 12.58 -1.21
C GLY A 64 -2.40 11.94 -0.06
N LEU A 65 -1.73 11.50 1.01
CA LEU A 65 -2.38 10.94 2.18
C LEU A 65 -2.74 12.04 3.17
N LYS A 66 -3.85 11.84 3.91
CA LYS A 66 -4.35 12.85 4.87
C LYS A 66 -3.68 12.82 6.25
N LYS A 67 -2.88 11.79 6.52
CA LYS A 67 -2.18 11.57 7.80
C LYS A 67 -1.09 10.51 7.64
N GLN A 68 -0.20 10.45 8.64
CA GLN A 68 0.83 9.41 8.75
C GLN A 68 0.24 8.03 8.48
N SER A 69 0.81 7.35 7.49
CA SER A 69 0.39 6.03 7.07
C SER A 69 1.60 5.16 6.74
N TYR A 70 1.34 3.88 6.58
CA TYR A 70 2.37 2.85 6.44
C TYR A 70 1.99 1.91 5.31
N VAL A 71 2.97 1.51 4.51
CA VAL A 71 2.84 0.41 3.55
C VAL A 71 2.97 -0.90 4.32
N ASP A 72 1.91 -1.70 4.31
CA ASP A 72 1.89 -3.05 4.89
C ASP A 72 2.48 -4.04 3.88
N ILE A 73 3.74 -4.41 4.06
CA ILE A 73 4.47 -5.32 3.17
C ILE A 73 4.22 -6.80 3.49
N HIS A 74 3.39 -7.10 4.49
CA HIS A 74 3.13 -8.49 4.90
C HIS A 74 2.57 -9.34 3.76
N LYS A 75 1.72 -8.74 2.90
CA LYS A 75 1.06 -9.47 1.81
C LYS A 75 0.74 -8.56 0.63
N LEU A 76 0.96 -9.07 -0.57
CA LEU A 76 0.48 -8.49 -1.82
C LEU A 76 -0.94 -8.97 -2.11
N TYR A 77 -1.78 -8.06 -2.57
CA TYR A 77 -3.16 -8.35 -2.96
C TYR A 77 -3.31 -8.19 -4.45
N LYS A 78 -3.75 -9.25 -5.11
CA LYS A 78 -4.18 -9.20 -6.51
C LYS A 78 -5.64 -8.76 -6.55
N LEU A 79 -5.89 -7.57 -7.08
CA LEU A 79 -7.23 -7.01 -7.21
C LEU A 79 -7.63 -6.97 -8.69
N PRO A 80 -8.91 -7.21 -9.04
CA PRO A 80 -9.41 -6.92 -10.37
C PRO A 80 -9.18 -5.45 -10.69
N GLN A 81 -8.64 -5.15 -11.87
CA GLN A 81 -8.38 -3.78 -12.31
C GLN A 81 -9.58 -2.85 -12.06
N LYS A 82 -10.79 -3.30 -12.42
CA LYS A 82 -12.06 -2.56 -12.23
C LYS A 82 -12.34 -2.06 -10.81
N TRP A 83 -11.70 -2.63 -9.78
CA TRP A 83 -11.85 -2.19 -8.39
C TRP A 83 -10.96 -0.99 -8.04
N ILE A 84 -10.00 -0.66 -8.90
CA ILE A 84 -9.06 0.46 -8.75
C ILE A 84 -9.37 1.57 -9.76
N PHE A 85 -9.68 1.21 -11.03
CA PHE A 85 -9.90 2.17 -12.13
C PHE A 85 -11.11 3.11 -12.00
N ARG A 86 -11.94 2.97 -10.97
CA ARG A 86 -13.12 3.85 -10.80
C ARG A 86 -12.74 5.29 -10.43
N GLN A 87 -11.49 5.55 -10.04
CA GLN A 87 -11.02 6.86 -9.57
C GLN A 87 -9.61 7.15 -10.10
N GLN A 88 -9.25 8.42 -10.22
CA GLN A 88 -7.87 8.87 -10.42
C GLN A 88 -7.00 8.51 -9.20
N PRO A 89 -5.66 8.40 -9.34
CA PRO A 89 -4.80 8.20 -8.18
C PRO A 89 -4.96 9.37 -7.21
N ILE A 90 -4.91 9.09 -5.92
CA ILE A 90 -4.89 10.16 -4.89
C ILE A 90 -3.50 10.79 -4.74
N GLY A 91 -2.48 10.12 -5.26
CA GLY A 91 -1.10 10.55 -5.24
C GLY A 91 -0.16 9.42 -5.65
N LYS A 92 1.14 9.60 -5.38
CA LYS A 92 2.20 8.64 -5.70
C LYS A 92 3.24 8.71 -4.59
N LEU A 93 3.93 7.61 -4.30
CA LEU A 93 5.10 7.70 -3.41
C LEU A 93 6.12 8.68 -4.01
N THR A 94 6.77 9.44 -3.14
CA THR A 94 7.93 10.27 -3.52
C THR A 94 9.13 9.37 -3.82
N ASP A 95 10.17 9.93 -4.43
CA ASP A 95 11.38 9.15 -4.73
C ASP A 95 12.11 8.71 -3.47
N ASN A 96 12.09 9.53 -2.42
CA ASN A 96 12.61 9.16 -1.10
C ASN A 96 11.86 7.96 -0.53
N ASP A 97 10.52 7.97 -0.58
CA ASP A 97 9.72 6.86 -0.06
C ASP A 97 9.82 5.60 -0.92
N LYS A 98 9.98 5.72 -2.24
CA LYS A 98 10.26 4.57 -3.13
C LYS A 98 11.57 3.90 -2.74
N LEU A 99 12.65 4.68 -2.58
CA LEU A 99 13.96 4.17 -2.20
C LEU A 99 13.94 3.58 -0.79
N GLY A 100 13.26 4.26 0.15
CA GLY A 100 13.07 3.80 1.52
C GLY A 100 12.33 2.46 1.59
N LEU A 101 11.22 2.34 0.87
CA LEU A 101 10.43 1.11 0.78
C LEU A 101 11.24 -0.03 0.15
N PHE A 102 11.95 0.24 -0.95
CA PHE A 102 12.81 -0.76 -1.60
C PHE A 102 13.87 -1.30 -0.62
N ASN A 103 14.58 -0.41 0.07
CA ASN A 103 15.58 -0.80 1.06
C ASN A 103 14.96 -1.51 2.27
N PHE A 104 13.76 -1.14 2.67
CA PHE A 104 13.01 -1.80 3.74
C PHE A 104 12.69 -3.24 3.37
N ILE A 105 12.12 -3.49 2.19
CA ILE A 105 11.78 -4.83 1.71
C ILE A 105 13.04 -5.69 1.54
N LYS A 106 14.10 -5.14 0.93
CA LYS A 106 15.38 -5.85 0.71
C LYS A 106 16.00 -6.35 2.02
N ARG A 107 15.85 -5.61 3.13
CA ARG A 107 16.34 -6.01 4.45
C ARG A 107 15.53 -7.13 5.09
N LYS A 108 14.29 -7.36 4.66
CA LYS A 108 13.38 -8.39 5.21
C LYS A 108 13.40 -9.71 4.45
N GLN A 109 14.03 -9.73 3.27
CA GLN A 109 14.23 -10.94 2.46
C GLN A 109 15.59 -11.62 2.71
N LYS A 110 16.43 -11.04 3.58
CA LYS A 110 17.64 -11.66 4.11
C LYS A 110 17.31 -12.46 5.37
#